data_AF-A0A084ILB3-F1
#
_entry.id   AF-A0A084ILB3-F1
#
_cell.length_a   1.000
_cell.length_b   1.000
_cell.length_c   1.000
_cell.angle_alpha   90.00
_cell.angle_beta   90.00
_cell.angle_gamma   90.00
#
_symmetry.space_group_name_H-M   'P 1'
#
loop_
_entity.id
_entity.type
_entity.pdbx_description
1 polymer ?
#
loop_
_entity_poly.entity_id
_entity_poly.type
_entity_poly.pdbx_seq_one_letter_code
_entity_poly.pdbx_strand_id
1 'polypeptide(L)'
;MSIMNMRFLGLMALIALLAGCASGPVYRAAEKPGDYGYRDTMLTSQHYRVSFSGDDGTARETVDNFAMFRAAQVALSHGYDRFRVVSQQTSPITETTDYGPSAAVGYGWGYPFWGTGIGYSTGSVSRTRYETVLQIQIGPDVPKEGPDVYDALQIKQNLAAEVAAQQR
;
A
#
# COMPACT_ATOMS: atom_id res chain seq x y z
N MET A 1 31.88 10.58 -49.15
CA MET A 1 31.11 11.73 -48.62
C MET A 1 29.64 11.32 -48.63
N SER A 2 28.87 11.28 -47.55
CA SER A 2 28.97 11.80 -46.19
C SER A 2 28.26 10.78 -45.29
N ILE A 3 28.89 10.15 -44.31
CA ILE A 3 28.93 10.60 -42.90
C ILE A 3 27.71 11.47 -42.54
N MET A 4 26.49 10.95 -42.75
CA MET A 4 25.26 11.57 -42.26
C MET A 4 24.83 10.84 -40.98
N ASN A 5 25.27 11.42 -39.86
CA ASN A 5 24.58 11.42 -38.56
C ASN A 5 24.54 10.13 -37.71
N MET A 6 25.71 9.57 -37.43
CA MET A 6 25.96 8.77 -36.20
C MET A 6 25.63 9.55 -34.90
N ARG A 7 25.48 10.88 -34.99
CA ARG A 7 25.11 11.78 -33.89
C ARG A 7 23.61 11.70 -33.52
N PHE A 8 22.74 11.29 -34.45
CA PHE A 8 21.30 11.16 -34.19
C PHE A 8 20.94 9.85 -33.48
N LEU A 9 21.74 8.79 -33.69
CA LEU A 9 21.55 7.52 -32.97
C LEU A 9 21.91 7.64 -31.47
N GLY A 10 22.88 8.49 -31.13
CA GLY A 10 23.32 8.69 -29.75
C GLY A 10 22.32 9.45 -28.88
N LEU A 11 21.49 10.32 -29.47
CA LEU A 11 20.55 11.15 -28.72
C LEU A 11 19.31 10.36 -28.25
N MET A 12 18.94 9.29 -28.96
CA MET A 12 17.75 8.48 -28.64
C MET A 12 18.01 7.51 -27.47
N ALA A 13 19.27 7.16 -27.19
CA ALA A 13 19.63 6.26 -26.10
C ALA A 13 19.58 6.93 -24.71
N LEU A 14 19.57 8.26 -24.63
CA LEU A 14 19.62 8.98 -23.35
C LEU A 14 18.23 9.19 -22.71
N ILE A 15 17.14 9.00 -23.46
CA ILE A 15 15.76 9.20 -22.96
C ILE A 15 15.22 7.95 -22.24
N ALA A 16 15.81 6.77 -22.47
CA ALA A 16 15.38 5.51 -21.86
C ALA A 16 15.79 5.34 -20.37
N LEU A 17 16.57 6.28 -19.81
CA LEU A 17 17.08 6.21 -18.43
C LEU A 17 16.25 7.06 -17.44
N LEU A 18 15.16 7.70 -17.88
CA LEU A 18 14.22 8.43 -17.02
C LEU A 18 12.94 7.63 -16.70
N ALA A 19 13.01 6.30 -16.67
CA ALA A 19 12.05 5.52 -15.90
C ALA A 19 12.31 5.79 -14.42
N GLY A 20 11.86 6.95 -13.94
CA GLY A 20 11.90 7.30 -12.54
C GLY A 20 11.14 6.24 -11.78
N CYS A 21 11.78 5.66 -10.75
CA CYS A 21 11.07 4.96 -9.69
C CYS A 21 10.16 5.98 -9.00
N ALA A 22 8.99 6.23 -9.57
CA ALA A 22 7.87 6.75 -8.82
C ALA A 22 7.53 5.63 -7.83
N SER A 23 8.02 5.77 -6.60
CA SER A 23 7.62 4.93 -5.48
C SER A 23 6.17 5.31 -5.13
N GLY A 24 5.24 4.84 -5.96
CA GLY A 24 3.84 4.76 -5.62
C GLY A 24 3.52 3.40 -5.02
N PRO A 25 2.32 3.24 -4.45
CA PRO A 25 1.90 2.01 -3.82
C PRO A 25 1.82 0.91 -4.87
N VAL A 26 2.83 0.06 -4.90
CA VAL A 26 2.80 -1.12 -5.74
C VAL A 26 1.68 -2.01 -5.21
N TYR A 27 0.65 -2.24 -6.02
CA TYR A 27 -0.38 -3.23 -5.69
C TYR A 27 0.26 -4.61 -5.61
N ARG A 28 0.59 -5.05 -4.39
CA ARG A 28 1.32 -6.29 -4.08
C ARG A 28 0.84 -6.87 -2.76
N ALA A 29 1.12 -8.13 -2.51
CA ALA A 29 0.87 -8.74 -1.21
C ALA A 29 1.78 -8.11 -0.14
N ALA A 30 1.21 -7.82 1.02
CA ALA A 30 1.96 -7.46 2.22
C ALA A 30 2.61 -8.73 2.82
N GLU A 31 3.90 -8.68 3.12
CA GLU A 31 4.64 -9.83 3.68
C GLU A 31 4.27 -10.04 5.16
N LYS A 32 4.17 -8.95 5.92
CA LYS A 32 3.80 -8.95 7.34
C LYS A 32 2.65 -7.98 7.61
N PRO A 33 1.91 -8.18 8.72
CA PRO A 33 0.93 -7.20 9.17
C PRO A 33 1.58 -5.82 9.35
N GLY A 34 1.02 -4.79 8.74
CA GLY A 34 1.52 -3.41 8.79
C GLY A 34 2.45 -3.02 7.64
N ASP A 35 2.90 -3.96 6.82
CA ASP A 35 3.64 -3.68 5.58
C ASP A 35 2.70 -3.14 4.50
N TYR A 36 3.27 -2.41 3.54
CA TYR A 36 2.54 -1.93 2.37
C TYR A 36 2.03 -3.08 1.50
N GLY A 37 0.84 -2.90 0.94
CA GLY A 37 0.18 -3.84 0.05
C GLY A 37 -1.13 -4.39 0.60
N TYR A 38 -1.68 -5.39 -0.11
CA TYR A 38 -2.89 -6.07 0.30
C TYR A 38 -2.61 -7.26 1.21
N ARG A 39 -3.59 -7.55 2.07
CA ARG A 39 -3.67 -8.81 2.82
C ARG A 39 -5.12 -9.26 2.89
N ASP A 40 -5.33 -10.56 2.93
CA ASP A 40 -6.64 -11.14 3.21
C ASP A 40 -6.51 -12.23 4.27
N THR A 41 -7.57 -12.39 5.06
CA THR A 41 -7.62 -13.34 6.17
C THR A 41 -9.03 -13.86 6.30
N MET A 42 -9.16 -15.19 6.20
CA MET A 42 -10.41 -15.88 6.45
C MET A 42 -10.78 -15.75 7.94
N LEU A 43 -11.93 -15.15 8.24
CA LEU A 43 -12.48 -15.08 9.59
C LEU A 43 -13.43 -16.25 9.86
N THR A 44 -14.24 -16.60 8.86
CA THR A 44 -15.12 -17.77 8.83
C THR A 44 -15.18 -18.34 7.41
N SER A 45 -15.95 -19.41 7.18
CA SER A 45 -16.18 -19.98 5.83
C SER A 45 -16.69 -18.95 4.80
N GLN A 46 -17.41 -17.93 5.26
CA GLN A 46 -18.07 -16.94 4.41
C GLN A 46 -17.61 -15.50 4.68
N HIS A 47 -16.81 -15.26 5.72
CA HIS A 47 -16.39 -13.91 6.10
C HIS A 47 -14.87 -13.76 6.01
N TYR A 48 -14.44 -12.70 5.34
CA TYR A 48 -13.03 -12.40 5.12
C TYR A 48 -12.73 -10.98 5.59
N ARG A 49 -11.55 -10.81 6.18
CA ARG A 49 -10.94 -9.50 6.39
C ARG A 49 -10.00 -9.25 5.23
N VAL A 50 -10.17 -8.14 4.53
CA VAL A 50 -9.30 -7.69 3.46
C VAL A 50 -8.73 -6.34 3.87
N SER A 51 -7.42 -6.18 3.84
CA SER A 51 -6.78 -4.89 4.09
C SER A 51 -5.89 -4.48 2.94
N PHE A 52 -5.74 -3.17 2.76
CA PHE A 52 -4.74 -2.58 1.88
C PHE A 52 -4.05 -1.43 2.61
N SER A 53 -2.73 -1.45 2.67
CA SER A 53 -1.91 -0.39 3.23
C SER A 53 -1.15 0.32 2.10
N GLY A 54 -1.43 1.61 1.91
CA GLY A 54 -0.70 2.44 0.95
C GLY A 54 0.66 2.87 1.50
N ASP A 55 1.56 3.27 0.61
CA ASP A 55 2.82 3.90 0.98
C ASP A 55 2.64 5.37 1.38
N ASP A 56 3.74 6.02 1.72
CA ASP A 56 3.76 7.45 2.05
C ASP A 56 3.40 8.27 0.80
N GLY A 57 2.26 8.97 0.84
CA GLY A 57 1.79 9.79 -0.27
C GLY A 57 0.73 9.14 -1.16
N THR A 58 0.42 7.86 -0.95
CA THR A 58 -0.79 7.27 -1.55
C THR A 58 -2.04 8.02 -1.09
N ALA A 59 -2.87 8.45 -2.04
CA ALA A 59 -4.15 9.06 -1.73
C ALA A 59 -5.06 8.07 -1.01
N ARG A 60 -5.77 8.53 0.02
CA ARG A 60 -6.74 7.71 0.77
C ARG A 60 -7.72 6.98 -0.14
N GLU A 61 -8.24 7.66 -1.15
CA GLU A 61 -9.19 7.09 -2.13
C GLU A 61 -8.59 5.90 -2.89
N THR A 62 -7.32 6.00 -3.30
CA THR A 62 -6.61 4.88 -3.95
C THR A 62 -6.43 3.69 -3.01
N VAL A 63 -6.15 3.92 -1.72
CA VAL A 63 -6.11 2.84 -0.70
C VAL A 63 -7.46 2.16 -0.57
N ASP A 64 -8.54 2.95 -0.49
CA ASP A 64 -9.92 2.46 -0.43
C ASP A 64 -10.27 1.63 -1.67
N ASN A 65 -9.97 2.14 -2.87
CA ASN A 65 -10.20 1.45 -4.13
C ASN A 65 -9.38 0.15 -4.23
N PHE A 66 -8.13 0.14 -3.78
CA PHE A 66 -7.29 -1.06 -3.84
C PHE A 66 -7.74 -2.14 -2.86
N ALA A 67 -8.22 -1.76 -1.68
CA ALA A 67 -8.88 -2.69 -0.76
C ALA A 67 -10.15 -3.28 -1.40
N MET A 68 -10.98 -2.45 -2.05
CA MET A 68 -12.20 -2.90 -2.74
C MET A 68 -11.87 -3.84 -3.92
N PHE A 69 -10.85 -3.52 -4.70
CA PHE A 69 -10.36 -4.37 -5.79
C PHE A 69 -9.85 -5.71 -5.27
N ARG A 70 -9.15 -5.74 -4.12
CA ARG A 70 -8.75 -7.00 -3.49
C ARG A 70 -9.95 -7.80 -3.01
N ALA A 71 -10.96 -7.16 -2.41
CA ALA A 71 -12.20 -7.83 -1.98
C ALA A 71 -12.90 -8.54 -3.15
N ALA A 72 -13.00 -7.88 -4.30
CA ALA A 72 -13.52 -8.48 -5.52
C ALA A 72 -12.68 -9.69 -5.98
N GLN A 73 -11.35 -9.61 -5.92
CA GLN A 73 -10.50 -10.76 -6.23
C GLN A 73 -10.72 -11.94 -5.28
N VAL A 74 -10.87 -11.67 -3.98
CA VAL A 74 -11.16 -12.72 -2.99
C VAL A 74 -12.47 -13.43 -3.38
N ALA A 75 -13.56 -12.69 -3.61
CA ALA A 75 -14.83 -13.28 -4.03
C ALA A 75 -14.70 -14.16 -5.27
N LEU A 76 -14.07 -13.65 -6.33
CA LEU A 76 -13.85 -14.39 -7.58
C LEU A 76 -12.97 -15.62 -7.40
N SER A 77 -11.94 -15.54 -6.55
CA SER A 77 -11.04 -16.66 -6.27
C SER A 77 -11.75 -17.82 -5.57
N HIS A 78 -12.82 -17.52 -4.85
CA HIS A 78 -13.70 -18.49 -4.21
C HIS A 78 -14.90 -18.91 -5.09
N GLY A 79 -14.99 -18.41 -6.32
CA GLY A 79 -16.04 -18.77 -7.28
C GLY A 79 -17.36 -18.02 -7.11
N TYR A 80 -17.37 -16.91 -6.36
CA TYR A 80 -18.56 -16.06 -6.19
C TYR A 80 -18.49 -14.82 -7.09
N ASP A 81 -19.61 -14.51 -7.72
CA ASP A 81 -19.82 -13.36 -8.60
C ASP A 81 -20.01 -12.05 -7.82
N ARG A 82 -20.47 -12.16 -6.57
CA ARG A 82 -20.84 -11.03 -5.72
C ARG A 82 -20.24 -11.16 -4.32
N PHE A 83 -20.05 -10.03 -3.68
CA PHE A 83 -19.67 -9.93 -2.27
C PHE A 83 -20.41 -8.79 -1.61
N ARG A 84 -20.51 -8.86 -0.29
CA ARG A 84 -21.10 -7.81 0.53
C ARG A 84 -20.04 -7.21 1.43
N VAL A 85 -19.97 -5.88 1.52
CA VAL A 85 -19.13 -5.18 2.50
C VAL A 85 -19.91 -5.06 3.81
N VAL A 86 -19.45 -5.77 4.83
CA VAL A 86 -20.06 -5.77 6.17
C VAL A 86 -19.57 -4.58 6.99
N SER A 87 -18.28 -4.24 6.85
CA SER A 87 -17.71 -3.03 7.45
C SER A 87 -16.52 -2.54 6.64
N GLN A 88 -16.31 -1.23 6.66
CA GLN A 88 -15.15 -0.55 6.09
C GLN A 88 -14.61 0.43 7.11
N GLN A 89 -13.29 0.40 7.31
CA GLN A 89 -12.57 1.34 8.15
C GLN A 89 -11.33 1.81 7.40
N THR A 90 -11.17 3.12 7.30
CA THR A 90 -9.96 3.73 6.72
C THR A 90 -9.29 4.55 7.81
N SER A 91 -8.04 4.24 8.12
CA SER A 91 -7.31 4.85 9.22
C SER A 91 -6.00 5.48 8.73
N PRO A 92 -5.67 6.70 9.17
CA PRO A 92 -4.33 7.23 9.00
C PRO A 92 -3.38 6.52 9.96
N ILE A 93 -2.25 6.05 9.45
CA ILE A 93 -1.13 5.55 10.25
C ILE A 93 -0.03 6.61 10.14
N THR A 94 0.20 7.31 11.24
CA THR A 94 1.25 8.33 11.33
C THR A 94 2.46 7.73 12.01
N GLU A 95 3.56 7.61 11.27
CA GLU A 95 4.86 7.26 11.83
C GLU A 95 5.70 8.53 11.97
N THR A 96 6.13 8.79 13.19
CA THR A 96 7.09 9.85 13.48
C THR A 96 8.46 9.21 13.63
N THR A 97 9.35 9.47 12.68
CA THR A 97 10.76 9.10 12.81
C THR A 97 11.52 10.33 13.28
N ASP A 98 12.08 10.25 14.48
CA ASP A 98 12.99 11.25 14.99
C ASP A 98 14.37 11.02 14.37
N TYR A 99 14.89 12.04 13.68
CA TYR A 99 16.23 11.99 13.10
C TYR A 99 17.15 12.85 13.97
N GLY A 100 18.04 12.18 14.72
CA GLY A 100 19.04 12.84 15.54
C GLY A 100 19.58 11.94 16.66
N PRO A 101 20.69 12.32 17.31
CA PRO A 101 21.20 11.59 18.48
C PRO A 101 20.15 11.58 19.61
N SER A 102 19.73 10.38 20.01
CA SER A 102 18.76 10.16 21.09
C SER A 102 19.44 10.22 22.47
N ALA A 103 18.82 10.92 23.43
CA ALA A 103 19.33 11.00 24.81
C ALA A 103 18.69 9.91 25.69
N ALA A 104 19.50 8.94 26.13
CA ALA A 104 19.17 8.08 27.25
C ALA A 104 20.06 8.49 28.45
N VAL A 105 19.45 8.86 29.57
CA VAL A 105 20.19 9.08 30.82
C VAL A 105 20.36 7.73 31.50
N GLY A 106 21.48 7.06 31.22
CA GLY A 106 21.82 5.77 31.80
C GLY A 106 23.19 5.81 32.47
N TYR A 107 23.30 5.25 33.68
CA TYR A 107 24.57 4.91 34.29
C TYR A 107 25.01 3.53 33.77
N GLY A 108 26.03 3.48 32.90
CA GLY A 108 26.59 2.23 32.37
C GLY A 108 28.02 2.00 32.84
N TRP A 109 28.33 0.79 33.32
CA TRP A 109 29.68 0.34 33.67
C TRP A 109 30.31 -0.40 32.47
N GLY A 110 31.30 0.18 31.79
CA GLY A 110 32.05 -0.49 30.71
C GLY A 110 33.28 0.27 30.21
N TYR A 111 34.45 -0.38 30.21
CA TYR A 111 35.75 0.15 29.75
C TYR A 111 35.82 0.17 28.22
N PRO A 112 36.41 1.18 27.52
CA PRO A 112 37.28 2.26 28.01
C PRO A 112 36.67 3.68 28.04
N PHE A 113 35.34 3.87 28.02
CA PHE A 113 34.73 5.21 27.91
C PHE A 113 33.82 5.55 29.11
N TRP A 114 34.03 6.73 29.70
CA TRP A 114 33.19 7.34 30.73
C TRP A 114 32.50 8.57 30.12
N GLY A 115 31.18 8.68 30.21
CA GLY A 115 30.48 9.85 29.67
C GLY A 115 29.00 9.92 30.00
N THR A 116 28.55 11.11 30.38
CA THR A 116 27.14 11.51 30.41
C THR A 116 26.78 12.13 29.07
N GLY A 117 25.77 11.59 28.38
CA GLY A 117 25.30 12.13 27.10
C GLY A 117 24.03 12.95 27.28
N ILE A 118 24.02 14.20 26.79
CA ILE A 118 22.80 14.99 26.61
C ILE A 118 22.61 15.16 25.10
N GLY A 119 21.52 14.59 24.57
CA GLY A 119 21.12 14.70 23.17
C GLY A 119 19.89 15.58 23.02
N TYR A 120 19.86 16.42 21.99
CA TYR A 120 18.69 17.19 21.59
C TYR A 120 18.31 16.74 20.17
N SER A 121 17.05 16.36 19.96
CA SER A 121 16.54 16.04 18.61
C SER A 121 16.42 17.34 17.81
N THR A 122 17.05 17.40 16.63
CA THR A 122 17.05 18.60 15.77
C THR A 122 15.96 18.55 14.69
N GLY A 123 15.12 17.51 14.67
CA GLY A 123 13.99 17.42 13.75
C GLY A 123 13.24 16.09 13.81
N SER A 124 11.93 16.15 13.62
CA SER A 124 11.05 14.98 13.50
C SER A 124 10.41 15.00 12.11
N VAL A 125 10.49 13.88 11.38
CA VAL A 125 9.76 13.70 10.13
C VAL A 125 8.54 12.84 10.44
N SER A 126 7.35 13.42 10.28
CA SER A 126 6.10 12.70 10.39
C SER A 126 5.62 12.32 8.99
N ARG A 127 5.34 11.03 8.79
CA ARG A 127 4.76 10.51 7.55
C ARG A 127 3.41 9.88 7.88
N THR A 128 2.38 10.34 7.18
CA THR A 128 1.03 9.77 7.31
C THR A 128 0.75 8.96 6.06
N ARG A 129 0.46 7.68 6.27
CA ARG A 129 -0.08 6.77 5.25
C ARG A 129 -1.50 6.38 5.62
N TYR A 130 -2.20 5.74 4.69
CA TYR A 130 -3.55 5.24 4.92
C TYR A 130 -3.59 3.72 4.83
N GLU A 131 -4.38 3.10 5.70
CA GLU A 131 -4.79 1.71 5.61
C GLU A 131 -6.30 1.63 5.56
N THR A 132 -6.82 0.82 4.65
CA THR A 132 -8.24 0.47 4.57
C THR A 132 -8.41 -1.00 4.93
N VAL A 133 -9.30 -1.27 5.86
CA VAL A 133 -9.71 -2.61 6.28
C VAL A 133 -11.18 -2.80 5.97
N LEU A 134 -11.47 -3.81 5.15
CA LEU A 134 -12.80 -4.28 4.81
C LEU A 134 -13.07 -5.61 5.53
N GLN A 135 -14.26 -5.75 6.09
CA GLN A 135 -14.83 -7.07 6.35
C GLN A 135 -15.87 -7.34 5.29
N ILE A 136 -15.70 -8.45 4.57
CA ILE A 136 -16.60 -8.85 3.50
C ILE A 136 -17.26 -10.19 3.80
N GLN A 137 -18.47 -10.35 3.32
CA GLN A 137 -19.17 -11.62 3.22
C GLN A 137 -19.17 -12.07 1.76
N ILE A 138 -18.83 -13.33 1.55
CA ILE A 138 -18.94 -14.04 0.27
C ILE A 138 -19.76 -15.31 0.51
N GLY A 139 -20.42 -15.82 -0.53
CA GLY A 139 -21.21 -17.04 -0.40
C GLY A 139 -22.61 -16.95 -1.01
N PRO A 140 -23.35 -18.06 -0.98
CA PRO A 140 -24.74 -18.09 -1.44
C PRO A 140 -25.68 -17.23 -0.60
N ASP A 141 -25.28 -16.92 0.65
CA ASP A 141 -26.06 -16.12 1.59
C ASP A 141 -25.91 -14.61 1.36
N VAL A 142 -25.08 -14.19 0.40
CA VAL A 142 -24.97 -12.77 -0.01
C VAL A 142 -26.27 -12.35 -0.72
N PRO A 143 -26.95 -11.27 -0.27
CA PRO A 143 -28.17 -10.79 -0.90
C PRO A 143 -27.98 -10.49 -2.40
N LYS A 144 -29.09 -10.54 -3.17
CA LYS A 144 -29.05 -10.21 -4.59
C LYS A 144 -28.80 -8.72 -4.86
N GLU A 145 -29.35 -7.88 -3.99
CA GLU A 145 -29.31 -6.43 -4.10
C GLU A 145 -29.09 -5.85 -2.71
N GLY A 146 -28.50 -4.66 -2.65
CA GLY A 146 -28.24 -3.93 -1.43
C GLY A 146 -27.24 -2.82 -1.69
N PRO A 147 -27.25 -1.74 -0.88
CA PRO A 147 -26.29 -0.64 -1.02
C PRO A 147 -24.85 -1.05 -0.69
N ASP A 148 -24.67 -2.21 -0.05
CA ASP A 148 -23.42 -2.79 0.40
C ASP A 148 -23.06 -4.08 -0.35
N VAL A 149 -23.80 -4.44 -1.40
CA VAL A 149 -23.57 -5.60 -2.25
C VAL A 149 -22.99 -5.16 -3.58
N TYR A 150 -21.90 -5.81 -3.99
CA TYR A 150 -21.14 -5.44 -5.17
C TYR A 150 -20.91 -6.65 -6.09
N ASP A 151 -20.98 -6.41 -7.41
CA ASP A 151 -20.53 -7.35 -8.42
C ASP A 151 -19.00 -7.34 -8.49
N ALA A 152 -18.39 -8.51 -8.27
CA ALA A 152 -16.95 -8.64 -8.17
C ALA A 152 -16.25 -8.43 -9.53
N LEU A 153 -16.86 -8.85 -10.64
CA LEU A 153 -16.30 -8.61 -11.96
C LEU A 153 -16.36 -7.13 -12.33
N GLN A 154 -17.48 -6.47 -12.05
CA GLN A 154 -17.68 -5.04 -12.30
C GLN A 154 -16.68 -4.19 -11.52
N ILE A 155 -16.53 -4.44 -10.20
CA ILE A 155 -15.53 -3.76 -9.37
C ILE A 155 -14.12 -3.98 -9.93
N LYS A 156 -13.79 -5.23 -10.26
CA LYS A 156 -12.48 -5.56 -10.82
C LYS A 156 -12.22 -4.82 -12.14
N GLN A 157 -13.20 -4.74 -13.03
CA GLN A 157 -13.07 -4.05 -14.31
C GLN A 157 -12.91 -2.54 -14.14
N ASN A 158 -13.72 -1.92 -13.28
CA ASN A 158 -13.70 -0.48 -13.06
C ASN A 158 -12.39 0.01 -12.45
N LEU A 159 -11.82 -0.78 -11.53
CA LEU A 159 -10.61 -0.39 -10.79
C LEU A 159 -9.31 -0.94 -11.41
N ALA A 160 -9.40 -1.82 -12.42
CA ALA A 160 -8.22 -2.39 -13.08
C ALA A 160 -7.30 -1.34 -13.70
N ALA A 161 -7.87 -0.28 -14.31
CA ALA A 161 -7.08 0.79 -14.92
C ALA A 161 -6.27 1.58 -13.88
N GLU A 162 -6.87 1.86 -12.71
CA GLU A 162 -6.20 2.54 -11.60
C GLU A 162 -5.07 1.69 -11.02
N VAL A 163 -5.34 0.40 -10.79
CA VAL A 163 -4.33 -0.55 -10.30
C VAL A 163 -3.17 -0.68 -11.30
N ALA A 164 -3.47 -0.78 -12.60
CA ALA A 164 -2.45 -0.89 -13.64
C ALA A 164 -1.60 0.38 -13.79
N ALA A 165 -2.17 1.56 -13.51
CA ALA A 165 -1.45 2.82 -13.56
C ALA A 165 -0.39 2.93 -12.44
N GLN A 166 -0.64 2.35 -11.27
CA GLN A 166 0.29 2.34 -10.14
C GLN A 166 1.36 1.23 -10.21
N GLN A 167 1.34 0.40 -11.26
CA GLN A 167 2.31 -0.68 -11.49
C GLN A 167 3.35 -0.36 -12.58
N ARG A 168 3.33 0.86 -13.14
CA ARG A 168 4.24 1.32 -14.20
C ARG A 168 5.33 2.21 -13.64
#